data_AF-A0A7C2TN03-F1
#
_entry.id   AF-A0A7C2TN03-F1
#
_cell.length_a   1.000
_cell.length_b   1.000
_cell.length_c   1.000
_cell.angle_alpha   90.00
_cell.angle_beta   90.00
_cell.angle_gamma   90.00
#
_symmetry.space_group_name_H-M   'P 1'
#
loop_
_entity.id
_entity.type
_entity.pdbx_description
1 polymer ?
#
loop_
_entity_poly.entity_id
_entity_poly.type
_entity_poly.pdbx_seq_one_letter_code
_entity_poly.pdbx_strand_id
1 'polypeptide(L)'
;MSGRIDVLVDGSGDGHSVALFPGEEVFFSYERGASNNEAEFNAIILALENLPSHGKARIMTDSQVAVWNLTLEKKIRHPSYMRKCCQIQDLIVQNQLEIDIQWIPRRQNHADRYLRHYIASLCGASGNEPLYRRVRRLESENIRLKTKLKQAMKMLESRQGSMREQGARAYERGVVADSCPDDW
;
A
#
# COMPACT_ATOMS: atom_id res chain seq x y z
N MET A 1 8.76 19.70 -25.20
CA MET A 1 9.71 18.91 -24.39
C MET A 1 9.45 17.45 -24.73
N SER A 2 10.27 16.80 -25.55
CA SER A 2 10.09 15.37 -25.88
C SER A 2 11.43 14.67 -25.75
N GLY A 3 11.82 14.42 -24.51
CA GLY A 3 12.92 13.52 -24.18
C GLY A 3 12.37 12.11 -23.99
N ARG A 4 13.15 11.09 -24.35
CA ARG A 4 12.81 9.70 -24.05
C ARG A 4 12.80 9.50 -22.53
N ILE A 5 11.75 8.85 -22.02
CA ILE A 5 11.59 8.50 -20.60
C ILE A 5 12.25 7.14 -20.36
N ASP A 6 13.21 7.08 -19.44
CA ASP A 6 13.86 5.83 -19.05
C ASP A 6 13.11 5.25 -17.83
N VAL A 7 12.52 4.05 -17.97
CA VAL A 7 11.69 3.39 -16.95
C VAL A 7 12.35 2.06 -16.57
N LEU A 8 12.55 1.83 -15.28
CA LEU A 8 13.05 0.56 -14.73
C LEU A 8 11.88 -0.30 -14.28
N VAL A 9 11.84 -1.57 -14.64
CA VAL A 9 10.75 -2.50 -14.26
C VAL A 9 11.31 -3.79 -13.67
N ASP A 10 10.57 -4.38 -12.75
CA ASP A 10 10.93 -5.67 -12.13
C ASP A 10 9.67 -6.43 -11.67
N GLY A 11 9.79 -7.76 -11.62
CA GLY A 11 8.76 -8.69 -11.17
C GLY A 11 9.23 -9.58 -10.02
N SER A 12 8.27 -10.15 -9.29
CA SER A 12 8.57 -11.10 -8.21
C SER A 12 7.82 -12.42 -8.41
N GLY A 13 8.38 -13.51 -7.87
CA GLY A 13 7.79 -14.84 -7.91
C GLY A 13 6.44 -14.97 -7.19
N ASP A 14 6.08 -14.00 -6.37
CA ASP A 14 4.79 -13.93 -5.67
C ASP A 14 3.74 -13.13 -6.44
N GLY A 15 4.04 -12.68 -7.67
CA GLY A 15 3.08 -12.02 -8.57
C GLY A 15 3.00 -10.50 -8.45
N HIS A 16 3.90 -9.87 -7.68
CA HIS A 16 4.02 -8.41 -7.61
C HIS A 16 4.94 -7.87 -8.70
N SER A 17 4.60 -6.69 -9.22
CA SER A 17 5.34 -5.98 -10.27
C SER A 17 5.56 -4.52 -9.89
N VAL A 18 6.63 -3.93 -10.41
CA VAL A 18 6.96 -2.51 -10.19
C VAL A 18 7.37 -1.83 -11.49
N ALA A 19 7.02 -0.55 -11.64
CA ALA A 19 7.55 0.35 -12.65
C ALA A 19 8.06 1.63 -11.97
N LEU A 20 9.36 1.92 -12.13
CA LEU A 20 10.06 3.06 -11.56
C LEU A 20 10.40 4.04 -12.68
N PHE A 21 9.75 5.20 -12.64
CA PHE A 21 9.92 6.33 -13.56
C PHE A 21 10.98 7.31 -13.05
N PRO A 22 11.48 8.22 -13.90
CA PRO A 22 12.40 9.28 -13.48
C PRO A 22 11.81 10.13 -12.34
N GLY A 23 12.67 10.64 -11.45
CA GLY A 23 12.21 11.44 -10.31
C GLY A 23 11.58 10.63 -9.17
N GLU A 24 11.83 9.31 -9.14
CA GLU A 24 11.34 8.39 -8.09
C GLU A 24 9.82 8.23 -8.04
N GLU A 25 9.13 8.45 -9.16
CA GLU A 25 7.73 8.08 -9.31
C GLU A 25 7.64 6.56 -9.51
N VAL A 26 6.89 5.86 -8.63
CA VAL A 26 6.86 4.39 -8.58
C VAL A 26 5.44 3.87 -8.59
N PHE A 27 5.18 2.91 -9.47
CA PHE A 27 3.91 2.20 -9.58
C PHE A 27 4.09 0.74 -9.20
N PHE A 28 3.07 0.16 -8.56
CA PHE A 28 3.04 -1.25 -8.17
C PHE A 28 1.75 -1.91 -8.67
N SER A 29 1.84 -3.19 -9.03
CA SER A 29 0.67 -4.01 -9.32
C SER A 29 0.83 -5.43 -8.73
N TYR A 30 -0.25 -6.18 -8.71
CA TYR A 30 -0.28 -7.55 -8.21
C TYR A 30 -1.25 -8.41 -9.02
N GLU A 31 -0.78 -9.54 -9.52
CA GLU A 31 -1.60 -10.57 -10.16
C GLU A 31 -1.48 -11.88 -9.38
N ARG A 32 -2.59 -12.31 -8.75
CA ARG A 32 -2.61 -13.52 -7.93
C ARG A 32 -2.28 -14.76 -8.77
N GLY A 33 -1.25 -15.49 -8.35
CA GLY A 33 -0.85 -16.75 -9.00
C GLY A 33 -0.02 -16.56 -10.27
N ALA A 34 0.38 -15.32 -10.58
CA ALA A 34 1.38 -15.07 -11.62
C ALA A 34 2.72 -15.67 -11.21
N SER A 35 3.34 -16.39 -12.13
CA SER A 35 4.73 -16.83 -12.00
C SER A 35 5.70 -15.66 -12.03
N ASN A 36 6.97 -15.89 -11.65
CA ASN A 36 8.01 -14.86 -11.72
C ASN A 36 8.10 -14.21 -13.11
N ASN A 37 8.11 -15.01 -14.17
CA ASN A 37 8.18 -14.47 -15.54
C ASN A 37 6.92 -13.68 -15.91
N GLU A 38 5.73 -14.10 -15.47
CA GLU A 38 4.50 -13.34 -15.70
C GLU A 38 4.52 -12.01 -14.98
N ALA A 39 5.05 -11.94 -13.75
CA ALA A 39 5.24 -10.70 -13.03
C ALA A 39 6.19 -9.73 -13.75
N GLU A 40 7.22 -10.23 -14.44
CA GLU A 40 8.11 -9.40 -15.27
C GLU A 40 7.36 -8.78 -16.48
N PHE A 41 6.54 -9.58 -17.18
CA PHE A 41 5.69 -9.04 -18.26
C PHE A 41 4.67 -8.04 -17.72
N ASN A 42 4.09 -8.31 -16.57
CA ASN A 42 3.16 -7.39 -15.90
C ASN A 42 3.82 -6.07 -15.50
N ALA A 43 5.10 -6.09 -15.15
CA ALA A 43 5.86 -4.88 -14.85
C ALA A 43 6.04 -3.99 -16.09
N ILE A 44 6.26 -4.60 -17.27
CA ILE A 44 6.29 -3.90 -18.55
C ILE A 44 4.92 -3.32 -18.88
N ILE A 45 3.85 -4.09 -18.74
CA ILE A 45 2.47 -3.62 -18.95
C ILE A 45 2.16 -2.43 -18.05
N LEU A 46 2.51 -2.53 -16.76
CA LEU A 46 2.33 -1.46 -15.78
C LEU A 46 3.05 -0.17 -16.20
N ALA A 47 4.28 -0.28 -16.72
CA ALA A 47 4.99 0.87 -17.26
C ALA A 47 4.26 1.50 -18.45
N LEU A 48 3.78 0.68 -19.39
CA LEU A 48 3.06 1.15 -20.57
C LEU A 48 1.73 1.84 -20.23
N GLU A 49 0.99 1.30 -19.27
CA GLU A 49 -0.28 1.88 -18.79
C GLU A 49 -0.12 3.26 -18.15
N ASN A 50 1.08 3.57 -17.61
CA ASN A 50 1.38 4.83 -16.94
C ASN A 50 2.23 5.79 -17.80
N LEU A 51 2.54 5.43 -19.05
CA LEU A 51 3.17 6.36 -19.99
C LEU A 51 2.15 7.33 -20.57
N PRO A 52 2.54 8.59 -20.84
CA PRO A 52 1.68 9.51 -21.57
C PRO A 52 1.46 9.00 -23.00
N SER A 53 0.26 9.23 -23.54
CA SER A 53 -0.03 8.96 -24.95
C SER A 53 0.97 9.69 -25.85
N HIS A 54 1.37 9.03 -26.95
CA HIS A 54 2.44 9.46 -27.85
C HIS A 54 3.82 9.59 -27.17
N GLY A 55 4.00 8.98 -25.99
CA GLY A 55 5.23 8.99 -25.23
C GLY A 55 6.34 8.17 -25.91
N LYS A 56 7.58 8.63 -25.73
CA LYS A 56 8.78 7.90 -26.11
C LYS A 56 9.46 7.37 -24.85
N ALA A 57 9.70 6.07 -24.75
CA ALA A 57 10.31 5.49 -23.56
C ALA A 57 11.29 4.37 -23.85
N ARG A 58 12.22 4.18 -22.92
CA ARG A 58 13.07 2.99 -22.83
C ARG A 58 12.68 2.24 -21.56
N ILE A 59 12.19 1.02 -21.73
CA ILE A 59 11.87 0.11 -20.63
C ILE A 59 13.08 -0.78 -20.39
N MET A 60 13.62 -0.73 -19.18
CA MET A 60 14.81 -1.47 -18.77
C MET A 60 14.44 -2.53 -17.73
N THR A 61 14.86 -3.76 -17.97
CA THR A 61 14.59 -4.92 -17.08
C THR A 61 15.80 -5.84 -17.03
N ASP A 62 15.99 -6.56 -15.93
CA ASP A 62 16.98 -7.65 -15.83
C ASP A 62 16.43 -9.02 -16.26
N SER A 63 15.15 -9.10 -16.64
CA SER A 63 14.53 -10.31 -17.18
C SER A 63 14.90 -10.56 -18.64
N GLN A 64 15.86 -11.45 -18.87
CA GLN A 64 16.20 -11.92 -20.21
C GLN A 64 14.99 -12.56 -20.92
N VAL A 65 14.12 -13.25 -20.18
CA VAL A 65 12.92 -13.89 -20.74
C VAL A 65 11.99 -12.82 -21.31
N ALA A 66 11.71 -11.76 -20.57
CA ALA A 66 10.83 -10.69 -21.05
C ALA A 66 11.41 -10.03 -22.31
N VAL A 67 12.69 -9.67 -22.28
CA VAL A 67 13.38 -9.03 -23.42
C VAL A 67 13.37 -9.94 -24.64
N TRP A 68 13.75 -11.21 -24.52
CA TRP A 68 13.80 -12.14 -25.65
C TRP A 68 12.44 -12.36 -26.30
N ASN A 69 11.35 -12.39 -25.53
CA ASN A 69 10.01 -12.57 -26.11
C ASN A 69 9.48 -11.31 -26.80
N LEU A 70 10.00 -10.13 -26.45
CA LEU A 70 9.52 -8.84 -26.99
C LEU A 70 10.42 -8.27 -28.09
N THR A 71 11.69 -8.68 -28.16
CA THR A 71 12.66 -8.14 -29.14
C THR A 71 13.16 -9.15 -30.17
N LEU A 72 13.03 -10.47 -29.91
CA LEU A 72 13.52 -11.50 -30.83
C LEU A 72 12.36 -12.21 -31.53
N GLU A 73 12.55 -12.53 -32.81
CA GLU A 73 11.64 -13.35 -33.64
C GLU A 73 11.51 -14.82 -33.17
N LYS A 74 12.00 -15.17 -31.97
CA LYS A 74 11.96 -16.54 -31.48
C LYS A 74 10.51 -16.92 -31.15
N LYS A 75 10.03 -18.00 -31.79
CA LYS A 75 8.68 -18.56 -31.58
C LYS A 75 8.42 -18.83 -30.09
N ILE A 76 7.54 -18.01 -29.52
CA ILE A 76 6.99 -18.19 -28.17
C ILE A 76 6.27 -19.54 -28.10
N ARG A 77 6.57 -20.34 -27.08
CA ARG A 77 5.93 -21.67 -26.89
C ARG A 77 4.87 -21.67 -25.79
N HIS A 78 4.91 -20.72 -24.85
CA HIS A 78 3.98 -20.70 -23.72
C HIS A 78 2.79 -19.75 -23.98
N PRO A 79 1.53 -20.23 -23.91
CA PRO A 79 0.36 -19.42 -24.23
C PRO A 79 0.18 -18.17 -23.36
N SER A 80 0.60 -18.20 -22.09
CA SER A 80 0.46 -17.01 -21.23
C SER A 80 1.39 -15.88 -21.65
N TYR A 81 2.62 -16.18 -22.04
CA TYR A 81 3.57 -15.16 -22.52
C TYR A 81 3.11 -14.57 -23.85
N MET A 82 2.55 -15.39 -24.75
CA MET A 82 1.96 -14.88 -25.99
C MET A 82 0.86 -13.84 -25.71
N ARG A 83 -0.06 -14.15 -24.78
CA ARG A 83 -1.13 -13.20 -24.42
C ARG A 83 -0.58 -11.89 -23.86
N LYS A 84 0.43 -11.96 -22.98
CA LYS A 84 1.06 -10.75 -22.43
C LYS A 84 1.82 -9.96 -23.50
N CYS A 85 2.50 -10.63 -24.44
CA CYS A 85 3.15 -9.96 -25.58
C CYS A 85 2.13 -9.25 -26.48
N CYS A 86 1.00 -9.91 -26.79
CA CYS A 86 -0.10 -9.27 -27.53
C CYS A 86 -0.64 -8.04 -26.79
N GLN A 87 -0.91 -8.16 -25.48
CA GLN A 87 -1.36 -7.03 -24.65
C GLN A 87 -0.36 -5.86 -24.66
N ILE A 88 0.94 -6.15 -24.58
CA ILE A 88 2.01 -5.15 -24.66
C ILE A 88 1.97 -4.44 -26.02
N GLN A 89 1.86 -5.18 -27.12
CA GLN A 89 1.78 -4.60 -28.47
C GLN A 89 0.51 -3.77 -28.65
N ASP A 90 -0.63 -4.24 -28.14
CA ASP A 90 -1.89 -3.51 -28.18
C ASP A 90 -1.77 -2.17 -27.44
N LEU A 91 -1.17 -2.15 -26.24
CA LEU A 91 -0.93 -0.93 -25.48
C LEU A 91 -0.01 0.05 -26.22
N ILE A 92 1.04 -0.45 -26.86
CA ILE A 92 1.97 0.37 -27.66
C ILE A 92 1.23 1.02 -28.82
N VAL A 93 0.41 0.27 -29.56
CA VAL A 93 -0.34 0.78 -30.72
C VAL A 93 -1.45 1.73 -30.29
N GLN A 94 -2.25 1.35 -29.28
CA GLN A 94 -3.39 2.15 -28.80
C GLN A 94 -2.95 3.51 -28.28
N ASN A 95 -1.82 3.56 -27.56
CA ASN A 95 -1.29 4.80 -27.01
C ASN A 95 -0.25 5.48 -27.92
N GLN A 96 0.01 4.92 -29.11
CA GLN A 96 0.98 5.41 -30.09
C GLN A 96 2.38 5.63 -29.49
N LEU A 97 2.84 4.69 -28.67
CA LEU A 97 4.10 4.80 -27.93
C LEU A 97 5.29 4.44 -28.82
N GLU A 98 6.41 5.14 -28.63
CA GLU A 98 7.70 4.76 -29.21
C GLU A 98 8.56 4.10 -28.12
N ILE A 99 8.62 2.76 -28.11
CA ILE A 99 9.23 1.98 -27.03
C ILE A 99 10.50 1.26 -27.48
N ASP A 100 11.55 1.38 -26.67
CA ASP A 100 12.77 0.56 -26.70
C ASP A 100 12.79 -0.35 -25.46
N ILE A 101 12.96 -1.66 -25.62
CA ILE A 101 13.04 -2.60 -24.50
C ILE A 101 14.47 -3.11 -24.39
N GLN A 102 15.13 -2.80 -23.27
CA GLN A 102 16.54 -3.07 -23.08
C GLN A 102 16.78 -3.97 -21.85
N TRP A 103 17.60 -5.01 -22.05
CA TRP A 103 18.12 -5.78 -20.92
C TRP A 103 19.22 -5.01 -20.18
N ILE A 104 19.16 -5.02 -18.85
CA ILE A 104 20.21 -4.49 -17.96
C ILE A 104 20.62 -5.53 -16.91
N PRO A 105 21.87 -5.51 -16.40
CA PRO A 105 22.25 -6.36 -15.27
C PRO A 105 21.43 -6.06 -14.01
N ARG A 106 21.04 -7.09 -13.24
CA ARG A 106 20.27 -6.94 -11.99
C ARG A 106 20.81 -5.89 -11.01
N ARG A 107 22.14 -5.74 -10.92
CA ARG A 107 22.80 -4.73 -10.06
C ARG A 107 22.50 -3.29 -10.47
N GLN A 108 22.07 -3.06 -11.71
CA GLN A 108 21.67 -1.76 -12.24
C GLN A 108 20.15 -1.55 -12.18
N ASN A 109 19.36 -2.61 -11.95
CA ASN A 109 17.91 -2.50 -11.86
C ASN A 109 17.50 -2.04 -10.45
N HIS A 110 17.40 -0.72 -10.26
CA HIS A 110 17.03 -0.15 -8.96
C HIS A 110 15.56 -0.38 -8.59
N ALA A 111 14.69 -0.80 -9.52
CA ALA A 111 13.29 -1.10 -9.25
C ALA A 111 13.13 -2.26 -8.25
N ASP A 112 14.04 -3.25 -8.28
CA ASP A 112 14.08 -4.38 -7.35
C ASP A 112 14.12 -3.95 -5.88
N ARG A 113 14.79 -2.84 -5.55
CA ARG A 113 14.83 -2.30 -4.19
C ARG A 113 13.43 -1.85 -3.75
N TYR A 114 12.72 -1.12 -4.62
CA TYR A 114 11.38 -0.63 -4.34
C TYR A 114 10.39 -1.80 -4.21
N LEU A 115 10.49 -2.79 -5.09
CA LEU A 115 9.65 -3.98 -5.05
C LEU A 115 9.82 -4.75 -3.73
N ARG A 116 11.05 -4.98 -3.29
CA ARG A 116 11.34 -5.66 -2.02
C ARG A 116 10.81 -4.87 -0.81
N HIS A 117 11.00 -3.55 -0.78
CA HIS A 117 10.45 -2.73 0.29
C HIS A 117 8.92 -2.70 0.30
N TYR A 118 8.28 -2.65 -0.88
CA TYR A 118 6.84 -2.73 -1.01
C TYR A 118 6.30 -4.06 -0.47
N ILE A 119 6.84 -5.19 -0.92
CA ILE A 119 6.44 -6.52 -0.43
C ILE A 119 6.66 -6.62 1.09
N ALA A 120 7.81 -6.15 1.60
CA ALA A 120 8.08 -6.14 3.03
C ALA A 120 7.07 -5.26 3.81
N SER A 121 6.67 -4.11 3.25
CA SER A 121 5.65 -3.24 3.85
C SER A 121 4.29 -3.93 3.92
N LEU A 122 3.93 -4.72 2.89
CA LEU A 122 2.73 -5.54 2.88
C LEU A 122 2.77 -6.66 3.92
N CYS A 123 3.95 -7.16 4.29
CA CYS A 123 4.10 -8.22 5.30
C CYS A 123 4.34 -7.67 6.72
N GLY A 124 4.20 -6.35 6.92
CA GLY A 124 4.51 -5.65 8.17
C GLY A 124 6.02 -5.62 8.46
N ALA A 125 6.47 -4.77 9.39
CA ALA A 125 7.88 -4.51 9.73
C ALA A 125 8.75 -5.73 10.14
N SER A 126 8.21 -6.95 10.09
CA SER A 126 8.89 -8.20 10.43
C SER A 126 8.46 -9.38 9.54
N GLY A 127 7.80 -9.15 8.41
CA GLY A 127 7.54 -10.17 7.38
C GLY A 127 6.51 -11.25 7.72
N ASN A 128 6.02 -11.31 8.96
CA ASN A 128 5.22 -12.44 9.47
C ASN A 128 3.71 -12.22 9.39
N GLU A 129 3.22 -11.00 9.09
CA GLU A 129 1.79 -10.72 9.06
C GLU A 129 1.39 -9.88 7.85
N PRO A 130 0.52 -10.38 6.96
CA PRO A 130 -0.09 -9.56 5.91
C PRO A 130 -0.78 -8.31 6.45
N LEU A 131 -0.60 -7.17 5.78
CA LEU A 131 -1.03 -5.83 6.19
C LEU A 131 -2.51 -5.80 6.58
N TYR A 132 -3.38 -6.48 5.83
CA TYR A 132 -4.81 -6.54 6.12
C TYR A 132 -5.13 -7.19 7.48
N ARG A 133 -4.37 -8.21 7.90
CA ARG A 133 -4.54 -8.83 9.22
C ARG A 133 -4.09 -7.88 10.32
N ARG A 134 -2.96 -7.18 10.08
CA ARG A 134 -2.44 -6.18 11.01
C ARG A 134 -3.42 -5.03 11.19
N VAL A 135 -3.99 -4.50 10.10
CA VAL A 135 -5.02 -3.45 10.13
C VAL A 135 -6.23 -3.90 10.93
N ARG A 136 -6.81 -5.07 10.60
CA ARG A 136 -7.96 -5.61 11.33
C ARG A 136 -7.68 -5.77 12.83
N ARG A 137 -6.47 -6.24 13.18
CA ARG A 137 -6.04 -6.39 14.57
C ARG A 137 -5.98 -5.03 15.28
N LEU A 138 -5.32 -4.06 14.67
CA LEU A 138 -5.18 -2.70 15.19
C LEU A 138 -6.54 -2.01 15.33
N GLU A 139 -7.47 -2.21 14.40
CA GLU A 139 -8.84 -1.71 14.49
C GLU A 139 -9.60 -2.31 15.68
N SER A 140 -9.51 -3.63 15.83
CA SER A 140 -10.13 -4.35 16.95
C SER A 140 -9.57 -3.87 18.30
N GLU A 141 -8.25 -3.66 18.37
CA GLU A 141 -7.58 -3.13 19.54
C GLU A 141 -7.98 -1.67 19.82
N ASN A 142 -8.09 -0.84 18.79
CA ASN A 142 -8.57 0.54 18.90
C ASN A 142 -10.00 0.60 19.48
N ILE A 143 -10.90 -0.25 19.00
CA ILE A 143 -12.27 -0.34 19.53
C ILE A 143 -12.25 -0.70 21.02
N ARG A 144 -11.43 -1.69 21.40
CA ARG A 144 -11.26 -2.10 22.80
C ARG A 144 -10.72 -0.97 23.67
N LEU A 145 -9.71 -0.26 23.20
CA LEU A 145 -9.11 0.88 23.92
C LEU A 145 -10.11 2.04 24.06
N LYS A 146 -10.83 2.40 22.99
CA LYS A 146 -11.90 3.42 23.04
C LYS A 146 -12.99 3.05 24.03
N THR A 147 -13.35 1.77 24.12
CA THR A 147 -14.35 1.26 25.07
C THR A 147 -13.88 1.41 26.51
N LYS A 148 -12.64 0.99 26.79
CA LYS A 148 -12.01 1.17 28.11
C LYS A 148 -11.91 2.63 28.50
N LEU A 149 -11.49 3.49 27.57
CA LEU A 149 -11.40 4.93 27.80
C LEU A 149 -12.77 5.51 28.17
N LYS A 150 -13.82 5.16 27.42
CA LYS A 150 -15.20 5.59 27.70
C LYS A 150 -15.68 5.14 29.08
N GLN A 151 -15.38 3.90 29.48
CA GLN A 151 -15.71 3.39 30.81
C GLN A 151 -14.97 4.17 31.90
N ALA A 152 -13.67 4.39 31.73
CA ALA A 152 -12.86 5.16 32.68
C ALA A 152 -13.38 6.59 32.82
N MET A 153 -13.72 7.27 31.72
CA MET A 153 -14.31 8.61 31.73
C MET A 153 -15.64 8.62 32.50
N LYS A 154 -16.53 7.67 32.25
CA LYS A 154 -17.80 7.54 32.98
C LYS A 154 -17.59 7.34 34.49
N MET A 155 -16.58 6.57 34.89
CA MET A 155 -16.24 6.36 36.30
C MET A 155 -15.67 7.63 36.97
N LEU A 156 -14.95 8.46 36.22
CA LEU A 156 -14.46 9.75 36.71
C LEU A 156 -15.61 10.75 36.89
N GLU A 157 -16.52 10.83 35.92
CA GLU A 157 -17.72 11.68 36.01
C GLU A 157 -18.63 11.29 37.18
N SER A 158 -18.86 9.98 37.38
CA SER A 158 -19.69 9.50 38.50
C SER A 158 -19.04 9.75 39.87
N ARG A 159 -17.70 9.64 39.96
CA ARG A 159 -16.96 10.01 41.18
C ARG A 159 -17.05 11.51 41.46
N GLN A 160 -16.96 12.36 40.45
CA GLN A 160 -17.13 13.82 40.63
C GLN A 160 -18.55 14.19 41.06
N GLY A 161 -19.57 13.55 40.48
CA GLY A 161 -20.97 13.72 40.89
C GLY A 161 -21.22 13.29 42.33
N SER A 162 -20.70 12.13 42.73
CA SER A 162 -20.83 11.62 44.10
C SER A 162 -20.13 12.52 45.13
N MET A 163 -18.93 13.05 44.81
CA MET A 163 -18.27 14.02 45.69
C MET A 163 -19.05 15.33 45.81
N ARG A 164 -19.69 15.80 44.73
CA ARG A 164 -20.55 16.99 44.76
C ARG A 164 -21.81 16.77 45.60
N GLU A 165 -22.48 15.63 45.47
CA GLU A 165 -23.66 15.29 46.28
C GLU A 165 -23.32 15.11 47.77
N GLN A 166 -22.19 14.49 48.09
CA GLN A 166 -21.73 14.36 49.48
C GLN A 166 -21.38 15.72 50.08
N GLY A 167 -20.75 16.61 49.31
CA GLY A 167 -20.51 18.00 49.71
C GLY A 167 -21.79 18.80 49.93
N ALA A 168 -22.79 18.66 49.03
CA ALA A 168 -24.08 19.33 49.16
C ALA A 168 -24.88 18.84 50.37
N ARG A 169 -24.91 17.53 50.64
CA ARG A 169 -25.57 16.96 51.83
C ARG A 169 -24.88 17.35 53.13
N ALA A 170 -23.55 17.49 53.12
CA ALA A 170 -22.81 17.98 54.28
C ALA A 170 -23.12 19.46 54.56
N TYR A 171 -23.26 20.28 53.51
CA TYR A 171 -23.69 21.66 53.61
C TYR A 171 -25.13 21.79 54.15
N GLU A 172 -26.10 21.06 53.59
CA GLU A 172 -27.49 21.06 54.07
C GLU A 172 -27.61 20.62 55.54
N ARG A 173 -26.87 19.59 55.99
CA ARG A 173 -26.86 19.20 57.40
C ARG A 173 -26.25 20.25 58.32
N GLY A 174 -25.26 21.01 57.84
CA GLY A 174 -24.71 22.14 58.57
C GLY A 174 -25.72 23.28 58.73
N VAL A 175 -26.51 23.57 57.68
CA VAL A 175 -27.53 24.63 57.71
C VAL A 175 -28.72 24.27 58.62
N VAL A 176 -29.15 23.00 58.68
CA VAL A 176 -30.24 22.56 59.57
C VAL A 176 -29.83 22.55 61.05
N ALA A 177 -28.53 22.44 61.36
CA ALA A 177 -28.04 22.51 62.72
C ALA A 177 -27.97 23.96 63.28
N ASP A 178 -27.99 24.98 62.41
CA ASP A 178 -27.95 26.41 62.78
C ASP A 178 -29.34 27.07 62.87
N SER A 179 -30.43 26.37 62.55
CA SER A 179 -31.79 26.84 62.85
C SER A 179 -32.12 26.58 64.33
N CYS A 180 -31.85 27.60 65.15
CA CYS A 180 -32.32 27.71 66.54
C CYS A 180 -33.83 27.43 66.66
N PRO A 181 -34.30 26.86 67.78
CA PRO A 181 -35.73 26.75 68.05
C PRO A 181 -36.30 28.14 68.37
N ASP A 182 -37.42 28.50 67.74
CA ASP A 182 -38.20 29.64 68.18
C ASP A 182 -38.68 29.39 69.63
N ASP A 183 -38.27 30.29 70.51
CA ASP A 183 -38.74 30.44 71.88
C ASP A 183 -40.28 30.51 71.93
N TRP A 184 -40.89 29.84 72.91
CA TRP A 184 -41.93 30.29 73.88
C TRP A 184 -42.53 29.07 74.61
#